data_AF-A0A5C6N9Q4-F1
#
_entry.id   AF-A0A5C6N9Q4-F1
#
_cell.length_a   1.000
_cell.length_b   1.000
_cell.length_c   1.000
_cell.angle_alpha   90.00
_cell.angle_beta   90.00
_cell.angle_gamma   90.00
#
_symmetry.space_group_name_H-M   'P 1'
#
loop_
_entity.id
_entity.type
_entity.pdbx_description
1 polymer ?
#
loop_
_entity_poly.entity_id
_entity_poly.type
_entity_poly.pdbx_seq_one_letter_code
_entity_poly.pdbx_strand_id
1 'polypeptide(L)'
;MASRKRRLQGDNGKPCKLSKTDRPPVHRHVAALILARGGSKGIPLKNIKMLAGVPLIGWVLRAAVDSEMFDSIWVSTDHTDIENVAKAWGAKVHRRSPEVSKDSSTSLETIQEFVTSHPEVDVVCNIQATAPCLHPFHLKEALEMITQHGFDSVFSVVRRHQFRWQEIKKGSGELTKPFNLDPANRPRRQDWNGELCENGSFYFTTRDLIINKGLLQGGKVTYYEMLPEYSVDIDVDIDWPVAEQRVLRYGYFGRVTPEVVRLMFCRVSGCLTDGQIFVSAKGAEMVSFNIRDITGIRMLQEEKVEVVLLTSTEDPVVQAPADNLAKSLGCQVVQVGGEPMDDLLPMVEKRELQWKDVAYMGNDKPDVKVLNLAGLSAVPSDAPVVAINAAKYTCHSLGGKGAMREFAEHIVLQKQKAKSQMNQDRIDNSSF
;
A
#
# COMPACT_ATOMS: atom_id res chain seq x y z
N MET A 1 50.10 -61.23 33.97
CA MET A 1 50.77 -62.31 33.20
C MET A 1 49.72 -63.13 32.46
N ALA A 2 50.00 -63.44 31.19
CA ALA A 2 49.32 -64.41 30.29
C ALA A 2 47.79 -64.24 30.06
N SER A 3 47.34 -63.64 28.96
CA SER A 3 47.24 -64.21 27.59
C SER A 3 46.32 -65.43 27.49
N ARG A 4 45.12 -65.23 26.91
CA ARG A 4 44.57 -66.17 25.91
C ARG A 4 43.49 -65.52 25.04
N LYS A 5 43.83 -65.40 23.75
CA LYS A 5 42.94 -65.15 22.61
C LYS A 5 41.89 -66.26 22.48
N ARG A 6 40.65 -65.90 22.13
CA ARG A 6 39.79 -66.67 21.21
C ARG A 6 38.94 -65.71 20.38
N ARG A 7 39.01 -65.90 19.05
CA ARG A 7 38.24 -65.20 18.02
C ARG A 7 37.00 -66.04 17.66
N LEU A 8 35.89 -65.33 17.50
CA LEU A 8 34.85 -65.39 16.44
C LEU A 8 34.11 -66.71 16.14
N GLN A 9 32.78 -66.64 16.29
CA GLN A 9 31.70 -66.86 15.29
C GLN A 9 30.39 -66.93 16.09
N GLY A 10 29.26 -66.34 15.74
CA GLY A 10 28.81 -65.50 14.65
C GLY A 10 27.31 -65.30 14.94
N ASP A 11 26.78 -64.10 14.80
CA ASP A 11 25.32 -63.94 14.83
C ASP A 11 24.84 -62.95 13.76
N ASN A 12 24.12 -63.58 12.84
CA ASN A 12 23.19 -63.15 11.82
C ASN A 12 22.90 -61.67 11.63
N GLY A 13 23.07 -61.26 10.36
CA GLY A 13 22.75 -59.94 9.86
C GLY A 13 21.28 -59.56 9.99
N LYS A 14 21.07 -58.31 10.39
CA LYS A 14 19.95 -57.49 9.91
C LYS A 14 20.55 -56.37 9.06
N PRO A 15 20.14 -56.16 7.81
CA PRO A 15 20.58 -55.01 7.05
C PRO A 15 19.90 -53.78 7.64
N CYS A 16 20.69 -52.94 8.33
CA CYS A 16 20.25 -51.61 8.72
C CYS A 16 20.07 -50.81 7.43
N LYS A 17 18.80 -50.55 7.04
CA LYS A 17 18.46 -49.68 5.91
C LYS A 17 18.96 -48.28 6.23
N LEU A 18 20.16 -47.95 5.73
CA LEU A 18 20.57 -46.58 5.47
C LEU A 18 19.69 -46.05 4.35
N SER A 19 18.58 -45.39 4.70
CA SER A 19 17.77 -44.65 3.74
C SER A 19 17.24 -43.37 4.38
N LYS A 20 18.11 -42.39 4.54
CA LYS A 20 17.76 -40.99 4.32
C LYS A 20 18.95 -40.37 3.62
N THR A 21 18.79 -40.11 2.34
CA THR A 21 19.65 -39.19 1.63
C THR A 21 19.53 -37.84 2.35
N ASP A 22 20.52 -37.49 3.15
CA ASP A 22 20.82 -36.11 3.52
C ASP A 22 21.27 -35.41 2.23
N ARG A 23 20.30 -35.11 1.36
CA ARG A 23 20.47 -34.02 0.41
C ARG A 23 20.23 -32.75 1.23
N PRO A 24 21.11 -31.74 1.13
CA PRO A 24 20.76 -30.42 1.65
C PRO A 24 19.40 -30.02 1.06
N PRO A 25 18.55 -29.30 1.81
CA PRO A 25 17.27 -28.85 1.27
C PRO A 25 17.56 -28.11 -0.03
N VAL A 26 17.05 -28.65 -1.15
CA VAL A 26 17.14 -28.00 -2.45
C VAL A 26 16.41 -26.68 -2.27
N HIS A 27 17.15 -25.58 -2.36
CA HIS A 27 16.59 -24.24 -2.29
C HIS A 27 15.50 -24.15 -3.36
N ARG A 28 14.23 -24.05 -2.93
CA ARG A 28 13.10 -23.89 -3.86
C ARG A 28 13.03 -22.43 -4.26
N HIS A 29 13.05 -22.15 -5.55
CA HIS A 29 12.89 -20.78 -6.04
C HIS A 29 11.45 -20.31 -5.87
N VAL A 30 11.25 -19.25 -5.09
CA VAL A 30 9.94 -18.65 -4.81
C VAL A 30 9.79 -17.36 -5.61
N ALA A 31 8.81 -17.30 -6.50
CA ALA A 31 8.53 -16.13 -7.31
C ALA A 31 7.21 -15.45 -6.91
N ALA A 32 7.24 -14.14 -6.65
CA ALA A 32 6.03 -13.33 -6.64
C ALA A 32 5.62 -13.01 -8.08
N LEU A 33 4.34 -13.14 -8.40
CA LEU A 33 3.80 -12.93 -9.73
C LEU A 33 2.51 -12.10 -9.67
N ILE A 34 2.57 -10.88 -10.21
CA ILE A 34 1.43 -9.99 -10.36
C ILE A 34 0.94 -10.06 -11.81
N LEU A 35 -0.32 -10.38 -12.03
CA LEU A 35 -0.93 -10.39 -13.36
C LEU A 35 -1.58 -9.02 -13.62
N ALA A 36 -0.99 -8.23 -14.52
CA ALA A 36 -1.41 -6.85 -14.74
C ALA A 36 -1.70 -6.60 -16.23
N ARG A 37 -2.95 -6.83 -16.63
CA ARG A 37 -3.42 -6.59 -18.00
C ARG A 37 -3.74 -5.12 -18.29
N GLY A 38 -3.49 -4.68 -19.52
CA GLY A 38 -3.91 -3.37 -20.01
C GLY A 38 -5.42 -3.24 -20.21
N GLY A 39 -6.02 -4.27 -20.84
CA GLY A 39 -7.45 -4.31 -21.20
C GLY A 39 -8.39 -4.64 -20.04
N SER A 40 -8.42 -3.80 -19.00
CA SER A 40 -9.34 -3.96 -17.85
C SER A 40 -10.76 -3.49 -18.20
N LYS A 41 -11.79 -4.36 -18.01
CA LYS A 41 -13.20 -4.05 -18.36
C LYS A 41 -13.81 -2.89 -17.57
N GLY A 42 -13.59 -2.84 -16.25
CA GLY A 42 -14.22 -1.85 -15.38
C GLY A 42 -13.54 -0.50 -15.46
N ILE A 43 -12.22 -0.48 -15.26
CA ILE A 43 -11.40 0.73 -15.22
C ILE A 43 -10.25 0.56 -16.22
N PRO A 44 -10.19 1.35 -17.31
CA PRO A 44 -9.06 1.31 -18.24
C PRO A 44 -7.73 1.51 -17.50
N LEU A 45 -6.73 0.67 -17.79
CA LEU A 45 -5.42 0.71 -17.13
C LEU A 45 -5.48 0.70 -15.59
N LYS A 46 -6.48 0.04 -15.00
CA LYS A 46 -6.70 -0.09 -13.53
C LYS A 46 -5.41 -0.31 -12.74
N ASN A 47 -4.56 -1.20 -13.23
CA ASN A 47 -3.32 -1.63 -12.58
C ASN A 47 -2.29 -0.50 -12.39
N ILE A 48 -2.37 0.58 -13.18
CA ILE A 48 -1.48 1.75 -13.06
C ILE A 48 -2.22 3.05 -12.76
N LYS A 49 -3.55 2.99 -12.54
CA LYS A 49 -4.32 4.11 -12.01
C LYS A 49 -3.84 4.42 -10.60
N MET A 50 -3.72 5.71 -10.28
CA MET A 50 -3.20 6.18 -9.00
C MET A 50 -4.21 6.00 -7.88
N LEU A 51 -3.82 5.26 -6.84
CA LEU A 51 -4.56 5.04 -5.61
C LEU A 51 -3.74 5.65 -4.46
N ALA A 52 -4.22 6.74 -3.85
CA ALA A 52 -3.48 7.50 -2.83
C ALA A 52 -2.07 7.93 -3.32
N GLY A 53 -1.98 8.41 -4.56
CA GLY A 53 -0.74 8.91 -5.16
C GLY A 53 0.26 7.82 -5.58
N VAL A 54 -0.12 6.55 -5.55
CA VAL A 54 0.72 5.40 -5.92
C VAL A 54 0.00 4.57 -6.98
N PRO A 55 0.66 4.13 -8.07
CA PRO A 55 0.04 3.22 -9.05
C PRO A 55 -0.47 1.96 -8.34
N LEU A 56 -1.65 1.46 -8.69
CA LEU A 56 -2.27 0.33 -7.97
C LEU A 56 -1.31 -0.87 -7.73
N ILE A 57 -0.58 -1.31 -8.77
CA ILE A 57 0.42 -2.40 -8.64
C ILE A 57 1.58 -2.05 -7.68
N GLY A 58 1.91 -0.77 -7.50
CA GLY A 58 2.98 -0.32 -6.62
C GLY A 58 2.72 -0.63 -5.14
N TRP A 59 1.46 -0.73 -4.72
CA TRP A 59 1.10 -1.14 -3.35
C TRP A 59 1.54 -2.57 -3.06
N VAL A 60 1.15 -3.51 -3.92
CA VAL A 60 1.47 -4.93 -3.75
C VAL A 60 2.93 -5.24 -4.05
N LEU A 61 3.54 -4.56 -5.02
CA LEU A 61 4.97 -4.69 -5.32
C LEU A 61 5.84 -4.28 -4.14
N ARG A 62 5.49 -3.18 -3.46
CA ARG A 62 6.19 -2.74 -2.25
C ARG A 62 6.13 -3.79 -1.15
N ALA A 63 4.94 -4.34 -0.88
CA ALA A 63 4.78 -5.40 0.13
C ALA A 63 5.56 -6.67 -0.25
N ALA A 64 5.60 -7.04 -1.53
CA ALA A 64 6.38 -8.18 -2.02
C ALA A 64 7.90 -7.95 -1.87
N VAL A 65 8.42 -6.79 -2.31
CA VAL A 65 9.83 -6.43 -2.20
C VAL A 65 10.26 -6.42 -0.73
N ASP A 66 9.50 -5.70 0.10
CA ASP A 66 9.80 -5.57 1.52
C ASP A 66 9.48 -6.84 2.33
N SER A 67 8.92 -7.89 1.72
CA SER A 67 8.88 -9.19 2.38
C SER A 67 10.26 -9.82 2.47
N GLU A 68 11.17 -9.56 1.52
CA GLU A 68 12.45 -10.27 1.35
C GLU A 68 12.30 -11.80 1.32
N MET A 69 11.14 -12.30 0.91
CA MET A 69 10.85 -13.74 0.85
C MET A 69 10.95 -14.35 -0.54
N PHE A 70 11.10 -13.51 -1.58
CA PHE A 70 11.06 -13.94 -2.96
C PHE A 70 12.44 -13.85 -3.61
N ASP A 71 12.85 -14.92 -4.28
CA ASP A 71 14.03 -14.95 -5.16
C ASP A 71 13.84 -14.06 -6.39
N SER A 72 12.58 -13.84 -6.77
CA SER A 72 12.24 -12.97 -7.89
C SER A 72 10.82 -12.44 -7.78
N ILE A 73 10.62 -11.20 -8.23
CA ILE A 73 9.32 -10.52 -8.25
C ILE A 73 9.03 -10.14 -9.69
N TRP A 74 7.88 -10.58 -10.19
CA TRP A 74 7.50 -10.47 -11.59
C TRP A 74 6.15 -9.79 -11.77
N VAL A 75 6.05 -9.00 -12.83
CA VAL A 75 4.78 -8.52 -13.38
C VAL A 75 4.58 -9.13 -14.76
N SER A 76 3.50 -9.89 -14.94
CA SER A 76 3.07 -10.42 -16.23
C SER A 76 2.12 -9.42 -16.88
N THR A 77 2.51 -8.84 -18.01
CA THR A 77 1.73 -7.80 -18.69
C THR A 77 1.84 -7.85 -20.20
N ASP A 78 0.81 -7.34 -20.86
CA ASP A 78 0.70 -7.13 -22.30
C ASP A 78 0.88 -5.64 -22.69
N HIS A 79 1.06 -4.76 -21.71
CA HIS A 79 1.00 -3.31 -21.91
C HIS A 79 2.32 -2.60 -21.54
N THR A 80 2.80 -1.73 -22.42
CA THR A 80 4.10 -1.04 -22.27
C THR A 80 4.13 -0.10 -21.06
N ASP A 81 3.05 0.64 -20.78
CA ASP A 81 3.03 1.54 -19.61
C ASP A 81 3.06 0.77 -18.29
N ILE A 82 2.41 -0.41 -18.23
CA ILE A 82 2.43 -1.28 -17.05
C ILE A 82 3.84 -1.85 -16.85
N GLU A 83 4.51 -2.25 -17.93
CA GLU A 83 5.90 -2.68 -17.90
C GLU A 83 6.84 -1.58 -17.36
N ASN A 84 6.68 -0.34 -17.81
CA ASN A 84 7.48 0.79 -17.35
C ASN A 84 7.29 1.04 -15.85
N VAL A 85 6.04 1.01 -15.37
CA VAL A 85 5.74 1.14 -13.93
C VAL A 85 6.34 -0.05 -13.16
N ALA A 86 6.15 -1.28 -13.62
CA ALA A 86 6.71 -2.47 -12.95
C ALA A 86 8.23 -2.38 -12.77
N LYS A 87 8.97 -2.00 -13.83
CA LYS A 87 10.43 -1.80 -13.78
C LYS A 87 10.84 -0.70 -12.81
N ALA A 88 10.12 0.42 -12.78
CA ALA A 88 10.38 1.53 -11.85
C ALA A 88 10.21 1.12 -10.38
N TRP A 89 9.39 0.11 -10.11
CA TRP A 89 9.17 -0.48 -8.78
C TRP A 89 10.07 -1.70 -8.49
N GLY A 90 11.11 -1.93 -9.30
CA GLY A 90 12.10 -2.99 -9.08
C GLY A 90 11.63 -4.40 -9.46
N ALA A 91 10.49 -4.55 -10.11
CA ALA A 91 9.99 -5.84 -10.56
C ALA A 91 10.56 -6.21 -11.94
N LYS A 92 10.79 -7.52 -12.15
CA LYS A 92 11.02 -8.09 -13.47
C LYS A 92 9.70 -8.12 -14.25
N VAL A 93 9.78 -8.15 -15.58
CA VAL A 93 8.59 -8.16 -16.43
C VAL A 93 8.58 -9.40 -17.31
N HIS A 94 7.45 -10.11 -17.29
CA HIS A 94 7.13 -11.16 -18.26
C HIS A 94 6.14 -10.59 -19.27
N ARG A 95 6.55 -10.50 -20.54
CA ARG A 95 5.64 -10.08 -21.62
C ARG A 95 4.79 -11.28 -22.01
N ARG A 96 3.54 -11.25 -21.57
CA ARG A 96 2.59 -12.35 -21.80
C ARG A 96 1.95 -12.27 -23.18
N SER A 97 1.45 -13.41 -23.65
CA SER A 97 0.87 -13.48 -24.99
C SER A 97 -0.53 -12.85 -25.05
N PRO A 98 -1.02 -12.48 -26.25
CA PRO A 98 -2.40 -12.05 -26.44
C PRO A 98 -3.44 -13.11 -26.04
N GLU A 99 -3.10 -14.40 -26.13
CA GLU A 99 -4.01 -15.52 -25.83
C GLU A 99 -4.41 -15.57 -24.36
N VAL A 100 -3.46 -15.32 -23.45
CA VAL A 100 -3.70 -15.26 -21.99
C VAL A 100 -4.09 -13.85 -21.51
N SER A 101 -4.32 -12.93 -22.45
CA SER A 101 -4.67 -11.54 -22.16
C SER A 101 -6.15 -11.22 -22.36
N LYS A 102 -6.95 -12.17 -22.85
CA LYS A 102 -8.37 -12.00 -23.15
C LYS A 102 -9.19 -11.92 -21.86
N ASP A 103 -10.40 -11.38 -21.99
CA ASP A 103 -11.38 -11.34 -20.90
C ASP A 103 -11.87 -12.70 -20.42
N SER A 104 -11.79 -13.70 -21.29
CA SER A 104 -12.14 -15.09 -20.98
C SER A 104 -10.96 -15.89 -20.43
N SER A 105 -9.74 -15.35 -20.48
CA SER A 105 -8.54 -16.03 -20.01
C SER A 105 -8.54 -16.06 -18.48
N THR A 106 -8.15 -17.21 -17.93
CA THR A 106 -8.08 -17.43 -16.50
C THR A 106 -6.72 -17.00 -15.94
N SER A 107 -6.68 -16.71 -14.64
CA SER A 107 -5.41 -16.47 -13.94
C SER A 107 -4.48 -17.68 -14.06
N LEU A 108 -5.03 -18.89 -14.01
CA LEU A 108 -4.27 -20.13 -14.11
C LEU A 108 -3.55 -20.26 -15.46
N GLU A 109 -4.22 -20.01 -16.59
CA GLU A 109 -3.60 -20.06 -17.92
C GLU A 109 -2.41 -19.08 -18.02
N THR A 110 -2.57 -17.87 -17.48
CA THR A 110 -1.50 -16.86 -17.47
C THR A 110 -0.32 -17.30 -16.59
N ILE A 111 -0.61 -17.92 -15.44
CA ILE A 111 0.42 -18.45 -14.53
C ILE A 111 1.15 -19.64 -15.19
N GLN A 112 0.43 -20.52 -15.88
CA GLN A 112 1.03 -21.64 -16.62
C GLN A 112 1.98 -21.17 -17.71
N GLU A 113 1.60 -20.13 -18.47
CA GLU A 113 2.50 -19.52 -19.46
C GLU A 113 3.78 -18.99 -18.82
N PHE A 114 3.65 -18.25 -17.71
CA PHE A 114 4.77 -17.71 -16.96
C PHE A 114 5.71 -18.82 -16.46
N VAL A 115 5.16 -19.82 -15.76
CA VAL A 115 5.92 -20.94 -15.16
C VAL A 115 6.58 -21.81 -16.23
N THR A 116 5.96 -21.95 -17.40
CA THR A 116 6.56 -22.66 -18.55
C THR A 116 7.79 -21.92 -19.08
N SER A 117 7.73 -20.58 -19.11
CA SER A 117 8.83 -19.73 -19.58
C SER A 117 9.97 -19.58 -18.55
N HIS A 118 9.68 -19.83 -17.28
CA HIS A 118 10.62 -19.71 -16.15
C HIS A 118 10.75 -21.05 -15.42
N PRO A 119 11.54 -21.99 -15.97
CA PRO A 119 11.69 -23.34 -15.42
C PRO A 119 12.36 -23.37 -14.03
N GLU A 120 13.07 -22.31 -13.67
CA GLU A 120 13.69 -22.15 -12.35
C GLU A 120 12.67 -21.98 -11.23
N VAL A 121 11.44 -21.53 -11.52
CA VAL A 121 10.43 -21.22 -10.50
C VAL A 121 9.76 -22.50 -9.97
N ASP A 122 9.92 -22.77 -8.67
CA ASP A 122 9.35 -23.93 -7.97
C ASP A 122 8.03 -23.62 -7.25
N VAL A 123 7.89 -22.40 -6.74
CA VAL A 123 6.69 -21.92 -6.03
C VAL A 123 6.31 -20.54 -6.59
N VAL A 124 5.05 -20.38 -6.95
CA VAL A 124 4.49 -19.10 -7.38
C VAL A 124 3.61 -18.54 -6.28
N CYS A 125 3.84 -17.29 -5.90
CA CYS A 125 2.90 -16.47 -5.16
C CYS A 125 2.21 -15.53 -6.14
N ASN A 126 1.01 -15.89 -6.60
CA ASN A 126 0.21 -15.00 -7.41
C ASN A 126 -0.44 -13.94 -6.51
N ILE A 127 -0.05 -12.68 -6.67
CA ILE A 127 -0.56 -11.53 -5.89
C ILE A 127 -1.46 -10.69 -6.80
N GLN A 128 -2.69 -10.40 -6.38
CA GLN A 128 -3.60 -9.55 -7.17
C GLN A 128 -3.48 -8.09 -6.76
N ALA A 129 -3.31 -7.22 -7.75
CA ALA A 129 -3.18 -5.77 -7.53
C ALA A 129 -4.45 -5.12 -6.96
N THR A 130 -5.61 -5.77 -7.11
CA THR A 130 -6.90 -5.26 -6.61
C THR A 130 -7.06 -5.33 -5.09
N ALA A 131 -6.11 -5.99 -4.40
CA ALA A 131 -6.01 -6.04 -2.94
C ALA A 131 -4.79 -5.25 -2.41
N PRO A 132 -4.82 -3.90 -2.47
CA PRO A 132 -3.65 -3.05 -2.19
C PRO A 132 -3.27 -2.96 -0.70
N CYS A 133 -4.10 -3.46 0.23
CA CYS A 133 -3.80 -3.45 1.67
C CYS A 133 -2.91 -4.64 2.12
N LEU A 134 -2.21 -5.28 1.18
CA LEU A 134 -1.28 -6.36 1.47
C LEU A 134 -0.07 -5.85 2.27
N HIS A 135 0.44 -6.68 3.17
CA HIS A 135 1.59 -6.37 4.03
C HIS A 135 2.64 -7.47 3.89
N PRO A 136 3.93 -7.16 4.12
CA PRO A 136 5.00 -8.14 4.09
C PRO A 136 4.77 -9.36 4.98
N PHE A 137 4.23 -9.18 6.20
CA PHE A 137 4.02 -10.27 7.15
C PHE A 137 3.00 -11.29 6.65
N HIS A 138 1.95 -10.87 5.94
CA HIS A 138 0.99 -11.79 5.31
C HIS A 138 1.69 -12.76 4.34
N LEU A 139 2.66 -12.27 3.57
CA LEU A 139 3.41 -13.08 2.61
C LEU A 139 4.43 -13.99 3.31
N LYS A 140 5.08 -13.50 4.37
CA LYS A 140 6.03 -14.28 5.19
C LYS A 140 5.35 -15.49 5.81
N GLU A 141 4.29 -15.25 6.58
CA GLU A 141 3.58 -16.30 7.32
C GLU A 141 2.94 -17.33 6.38
N ALA A 142 2.38 -16.88 5.25
CA ALA A 142 1.83 -17.79 4.25
C ALA A 142 2.91 -18.64 3.56
N LEU A 143 4.10 -18.09 3.29
CA LEU A 143 5.21 -18.87 2.72
C LEU A 143 5.79 -19.88 3.72
N GLU A 144 5.80 -19.57 5.02
CA GLU A 144 6.21 -20.52 6.07
C GLU A 144 5.33 -21.76 6.07
N MET A 145 4.02 -21.63 5.79
CA MET A 145 3.13 -22.79 5.63
C MET A 145 3.59 -23.70 4.48
N ILE A 146 4.00 -23.14 3.34
CA ILE A 146 4.53 -23.95 2.23
C ILE A 146 5.88 -24.59 2.61
N THR A 147 6.81 -23.80 3.13
CA THR A 147 8.22 -24.19 3.31
C THR A 147 8.46 -25.07 4.54
N GLN A 148 7.80 -24.78 5.67
CA GLN A 148 7.97 -25.50 6.93
C GLN A 148 6.93 -26.62 7.09
N HIS A 149 5.67 -26.38 6.70
CA HIS A 149 4.59 -27.35 6.90
C HIS A 149 4.31 -28.20 5.65
N GLY A 150 4.99 -27.92 4.53
CA GLY A 150 4.93 -28.71 3.30
C GLY A 150 3.56 -28.67 2.63
N PHE A 151 2.81 -27.57 2.74
CA PHE A 151 1.60 -27.36 1.94
C PHE A 151 1.95 -27.18 0.46
N ASP A 152 1.08 -27.67 -0.43
CA ASP A 152 1.22 -27.53 -1.88
C ASP A 152 0.55 -26.25 -2.41
N SER A 153 -0.46 -25.76 -1.68
CA SER A 153 -1.13 -24.49 -1.96
C SER A 153 -1.66 -23.81 -0.70
N VAL A 154 -1.53 -22.47 -0.66
CA VAL A 154 -2.01 -21.59 0.42
C VAL A 154 -2.63 -20.35 -0.20
N PHE A 155 -3.85 -19.99 0.17
CA PHE A 155 -4.55 -18.83 -0.39
C PHE A 155 -5.20 -17.98 0.70
N SER A 156 -5.34 -16.69 0.42
CA SER A 156 -5.85 -15.72 1.38
C SER A 156 -7.38 -15.72 1.47
N VAL A 157 -7.89 -15.68 2.70
CA VAL A 157 -9.32 -15.64 3.00
C VAL A 157 -9.65 -14.56 4.03
N VAL A 158 -10.92 -14.18 4.12
CA VAL A 158 -11.48 -13.31 5.15
C VAL A 158 -12.74 -13.94 5.73
N ARG A 159 -12.95 -13.80 7.03
CA ARG A 159 -14.15 -14.29 7.71
C ARG A 159 -15.31 -13.32 7.59
N ARG A 160 -16.45 -13.81 7.10
CA ARG A 160 -17.70 -13.04 6.94
C ARG A 160 -18.85 -13.68 7.69
N HIS A 161 -19.74 -12.85 8.21
CA HIS A 161 -20.95 -13.27 8.93
C HIS A 161 -22.18 -12.87 8.12
N GLN A 162 -22.25 -13.40 6.89
CA GLN A 162 -23.32 -13.11 5.95
C GLN A 162 -24.23 -14.33 5.79
N PHE A 163 -25.53 -14.09 5.72
CA PHE A 163 -26.51 -15.14 5.51
C PHE A 163 -26.74 -15.36 4.02
N ARG A 164 -26.56 -16.60 3.56
CA ARG A 164 -26.71 -16.97 2.15
C ARG A 164 -28.06 -17.65 1.94
N TRP A 165 -28.69 -17.31 0.82
CA TRP A 165 -29.98 -17.83 0.40
C TRP A 165 -29.88 -18.33 -1.05
N GLN A 166 -30.65 -19.36 -1.38
CA GLN A 166 -30.73 -19.90 -2.72
C GLN A 166 -31.33 -18.88 -3.69
N GLU A 167 -30.59 -18.58 -4.76
CA GLU A 167 -31.10 -17.80 -5.87
C GLU A 167 -32.16 -18.60 -6.63
N ILE A 168 -33.29 -17.95 -6.94
CA ILE A 168 -34.39 -18.54 -7.72
C ILE A 168 -34.58 -17.74 -9.01
N LYS A 169 -34.85 -18.43 -10.11
CA LYS A 169 -35.19 -17.74 -11.37
C LYS A 169 -36.53 -17.05 -11.24
N LYS A 170 -36.59 -15.78 -11.63
CA LYS A 170 -37.84 -15.01 -11.63
C LYS A 170 -38.90 -15.72 -12.48
N GLY A 171 -40.07 -15.99 -11.89
CA GLY A 171 -41.18 -16.69 -12.56
C GLY A 171 -41.12 -18.22 -12.52
N SER A 172 -40.13 -18.83 -11.86
CA SER A 172 -40.06 -20.30 -11.70
C SER A 172 -41.12 -20.87 -10.76
N GLY A 173 -41.70 -20.06 -9.87
CA GLY A 173 -42.60 -20.52 -8.81
C GLY A 173 -41.90 -21.26 -7.66
N GLU A 174 -40.57 -21.37 -7.70
CA GLU A 174 -39.77 -21.98 -6.65
C GLU A 174 -39.65 -21.06 -5.42
N LEU A 175 -39.56 -21.65 -4.23
CA LEU A 175 -39.33 -20.94 -2.97
C LEU A 175 -37.83 -20.91 -2.64
N THR A 176 -37.32 -19.74 -2.28
CA THR A 176 -35.93 -19.56 -1.81
C THR A 176 -35.70 -20.31 -0.49
N LYS A 177 -34.54 -20.98 -0.39
CA LYS A 177 -34.12 -21.73 0.80
C LYS A 177 -32.87 -21.12 1.45
N PRO A 178 -32.75 -21.16 2.79
CA PRO A 178 -31.52 -20.74 3.48
C PRO A 178 -30.38 -21.75 3.27
N PHE A 179 -29.15 -21.28 3.08
CA PHE A 179 -27.97 -22.16 2.98
C PHE A 179 -27.24 -22.36 4.30
N ASN A 180 -27.10 -21.30 5.11
CA ASN A 180 -26.23 -21.28 6.29
C ASN A 180 -26.92 -20.70 7.54
N LEU A 181 -28.25 -20.72 7.57
CA LEU A 181 -29.03 -20.28 8.73
C LEU A 181 -30.31 -21.10 8.89
N ASP A 182 -30.82 -21.11 10.12
CA ASP A 182 -32.21 -21.42 10.42
C ASP A 182 -32.99 -20.11 10.57
N PRO A 183 -33.98 -19.81 9.71
CA PRO A 183 -34.81 -18.60 9.84
C PRO A 183 -35.60 -18.53 11.15
N ALA A 184 -35.93 -19.67 11.77
CA ALA A 184 -36.62 -19.72 13.06
C ALA A 184 -35.68 -19.39 14.24
N ASN A 185 -34.37 -19.61 14.07
CA ASN A 185 -33.35 -19.41 15.10
C ASN A 185 -32.14 -18.68 14.52
N ARG A 186 -32.35 -17.43 14.09
CA ARG A 186 -31.33 -16.65 13.40
C ARG A 186 -30.19 -16.26 14.36
N PRO A 187 -28.94 -16.71 14.16
CA PRO A 187 -27.84 -16.41 15.08
C PRO A 187 -27.42 -14.95 14.99
N ARG A 188 -26.94 -14.36 16.09
CA ARG A 188 -26.22 -13.07 16.05
C ARG A 188 -24.79 -13.31 15.59
N ARG A 189 -24.07 -12.24 15.26
CA ARG A 189 -22.68 -12.31 14.79
C ARG A 189 -21.77 -13.09 15.74
N GLN A 190 -21.94 -12.92 17.05
CA GLN A 190 -21.16 -13.59 18.10
C GLN A 190 -21.59 -15.03 18.38
N ASP A 191 -22.73 -15.48 17.85
CA ASP A 191 -23.30 -16.79 18.16
C ASP A 191 -22.78 -17.89 17.20
N TRP A 192 -21.94 -17.54 16.20
CA TRP A 192 -21.35 -18.49 15.27
C TRP A 192 -20.03 -17.96 14.68
N ASN A 193 -19.23 -18.87 14.11
CA ASN A 193 -17.89 -18.55 13.62
C ASN A 193 -17.87 -17.81 12.26
N GLY A 194 -19.02 -17.64 11.60
CA GLY A 194 -19.06 -17.16 10.21
C GLY A 194 -18.52 -18.17 9.20
N GLU A 195 -18.30 -17.69 7.98
CA GLU A 195 -17.73 -18.46 6.86
C GLU A 195 -16.48 -17.77 6.33
N LEU A 196 -15.54 -18.56 5.81
CA LEU A 196 -14.34 -18.05 5.15
C LEU A 196 -14.64 -17.84 3.66
N CYS A 197 -14.32 -16.66 3.16
CA CYS A 197 -14.41 -16.31 1.75
C CYS A 197 -13.03 -15.90 1.25
N GLU A 198 -12.65 -16.31 0.05
CA GLU A 198 -11.46 -15.78 -0.61
C GLU A 198 -11.55 -14.26 -0.70
N ASN A 199 -10.41 -13.59 -0.52
CA ASN A 199 -10.32 -12.13 -0.58
C ASN A 199 -9.45 -11.62 -1.72
N GLY A 200 -9.01 -12.50 -2.63
CA GLY A 200 -8.22 -12.18 -3.81
C GLY A 200 -6.79 -11.68 -3.53
N SER A 201 -6.32 -11.60 -2.28
CA SER A 201 -5.02 -10.98 -2.01
C SER A 201 -3.84 -11.76 -2.60
N PHE A 202 -3.71 -13.04 -2.29
CA PHE A 202 -2.65 -13.88 -2.83
C PHE A 202 -2.99 -15.37 -2.89
N TYR A 203 -2.26 -16.07 -3.74
CA TYR A 203 -2.32 -17.52 -3.94
C TYR A 203 -0.89 -18.08 -4.09
N PHE A 204 -0.41 -18.79 -3.07
CA PHE A 204 0.80 -19.60 -3.16
C PHE A 204 0.48 -20.98 -3.72
N THR A 205 1.24 -21.41 -4.72
CA THR A 205 1.04 -22.69 -5.39
C THR A 205 2.37 -23.26 -5.89
N THR A 206 2.58 -24.56 -5.70
CA THR A 206 3.75 -25.26 -6.24
C THR A 206 3.67 -25.46 -7.76
N ARG A 207 4.84 -25.51 -8.41
CA ARG A 207 4.99 -25.77 -9.85
C ARG A 207 4.28 -27.06 -10.30
N ASP A 208 4.43 -28.14 -9.53
CA ASP A 208 3.81 -29.44 -9.86
C ASP A 208 2.28 -29.33 -9.96
N LEU A 209 1.66 -28.60 -9.02
CA LEU A 209 0.22 -28.39 -9.02
C LEU A 209 -0.23 -27.57 -10.24
N ILE A 210 0.53 -26.52 -10.61
CA ILE A 210 0.24 -25.66 -11.76
C ILE A 210 0.37 -26.43 -13.08
N ILE A 211 1.48 -27.16 -13.28
CA ILE A 211 1.83 -27.76 -14.57
C ILE A 211 1.20 -29.15 -14.75
N ASN A 212 1.32 -30.04 -13.75
CA ASN A 212 0.91 -31.44 -13.89
C ASN A 212 -0.54 -31.69 -13.48
N LYS A 213 -1.09 -30.86 -12.59
CA LYS A 213 -2.49 -30.97 -12.16
C LYS A 213 -3.40 -29.92 -12.78
N GLY A 214 -2.85 -28.79 -13.26
CA GLY A 214 -3.65 -27.68 -13.77
C GLY A 214 -4.54 -27.07 -12.69
N LEU A 215 -4.01 -26.90 -11.48
CA LEU A 215 -4.76 -26.36 -10.34
C LEU A 215 -4.01 -25.21 -9.67
N LEU A 216 -4.74 -24.16 -9.29
CA LEU A 216 -4.24 -23.08 -8.44
C LEU A 216 -4.29 -23.48 -6.94
N GLN A 217 -5.35 -24.18 -6.55
CA GLN A 217 -5.59 -24.66 -5.19
C GLN A 217 -5.83 -26.17 -5.24
N GLY A 218 -5.17 -26.92 -4.36
CA GLY A 218 -5.17 -28.39 -4.41
C GLY A 218 -3.95 -29.02 -3.75
N GLY A 219 -3.85 -30.35 -3.83
CA GLY A 219 -2.86 -31.11 -3.07
C GLY A 219 -3.11 -30.98 -1.56
N LYS A 220 -2.03 -30.89 -0.77
CA LYS A 220 -2.11 -30.48 0.63
C LYS A 220 -2.38 -28.98 0.68
N VAL A 221 -3.65 -28.62 0.76
CA VAL A 221 -4.15 -27.24 0.71
C VAL A 221 -4.48 -26.70 2.11
N THR A 222 -4.20 -25.41 2.33
CA THR A 222 -4.73 -24.66 3.48
C THR A 222 -5.03 -23.20 3.08
N TYR A 223 -5.65 -22.45 3.99
CA TYR A 223 -5.90 -21.01 3.83
C TYR A 223 -5.05 -20.20 4.81
N TYR A 224 -4.90 -18.91 4.51
CA TYR A 224 -4.37 -17.89 5.40
C TYR A 224 -5.46 -16.84 5.68
N GLU A 225 -5.93 -16.75 6.92
CA GLU A 225 -7.00 -15.80 7.28
C GLU A 225 -6.42 -14.40 7.52
N MET A 226 -6.79 -13.45 6.66
CA MET A 226 -6.46 -12.03 6.79
C MET A 226 -7.56 -11.30 7.55
N LEU A 227 -7.16 -10.26 8.28
CA LEU A 227 -8.12 -9.38 8.95
C LEU A 227 -8.99 -8.62 7.93
N PRO A 228 -10.25 -8.29 8.28
CA PRO A 228 -11.17 -7.61 7.36
C PRO A 228 -10.68 -6.26 6.84
N GLU A 229 -9.85 -5.54 7.59
CA GLU A 229 -9.30 -4.23 7.21
C GLU A 229 -8.38 -4.33 5.99
N TYR A 230 -7.71 -5.47 5.82
CA TYR A 230 -6.84 -5.76 4.68
C TYR A 230 -7.59 -6.37 3.49
N SER A 231 -8.84 -6.81 3.68
CA SER A 231 -9.69 -7.36 2.62
C SER A 231 -10.38 -6.23 1.86
N VAL A 232 -9.73 -5.80 0.78
CA VAL A 232 -10.24 -4.83 -0.19
C VAL A 232 -10.17 -5.49 -1.54
N ASP A 233 -11.25 -5.38 -2.31
CA ASP A 233 -11.23 -5.74 -3.72
C ASP A 233 -11.74 -4.54 -4.51
N ILE A 234 -10.99 -4.12 -5.52
CA ILE A 234 -11.29 -2.96 -6.35
C ILE A 234 -11.71 -3.46 -7.71
N ASP A 235 -13.01 -3.52 -7.96
CA ASP A 235 -13.55 -4.03 -9.22
C ASP A 235 -14.11 -2.93 -10.10
N VAL A 236 -14.76 -1.93 -9.49
CA VAL A 236 -15.51 -0.88 -10.19
C VAL A 236 -15.11 0.50 -9.68
N ASP A 237 -15.35 1.55 -10.49
CA ASP A 237 -14.93 2.92 -10.15
C ASP A 237 -15.56 3.45 -8.85
N ILE A 238 -16.76 2.97 -8.47
CA ILE A 238 -17.41 3.34 -7.20
C ILE A 238 -16.58 2.88 -5.98
N ASP A 239 -15.74 1.86 -6.12
CA ASP A 239 -14.85 1.39 -5.07
C ASP A 239 -13.65 2.33 -4.88
N TRP A 240 -13.29 3.15 -5.87
CA TRP A 240 -12.00 3.86 -5.89
C TRP A 240 -11.80 4.81 -4.70
N PRO A 241 -12.73 5.74 -4.39
CA PRO A 241 -12.54 6.65 -3.25
C PRO A 241 -12.54 5.92 -1.90
N VAL A 242 -13.35 4.84 -1.78
CA VAL A 242 -13.40 4.02 -0.57
C VAL A 242 -12.10 3.23 -0.40
N ALA A 243 -11.59 2.67 -1.49
CA ALA A 243 -10.32 1.96 -1.51
C ALA A 243 -9.16 2.90 -1.18
N GLU A 244 -9.18 4.13 -1.69
CA GLU A 244 -8.18 5.15 -1.40
C GLU A 244 -8.11 5.47 0.10
N GLN A 245 -9.26 5.75 0.72
CA GLN A 245 -9.31 5.97 2.17
C GLN A 245 -8.89 4.74 2.97
N ARG A 246 -9.20 3.54 2.46
CA ARG A 246 -8.82 2.29 3.12
C ARG A 246 -7.32 2.03 3.06
N VAL A 247 -6.65 2.23 1.92
CA VAL A 247 -5.19 2.10 1.84
C VAL A 247 -4.47 3.18 2.64
N LEU A 248 -5.04 4.39 2.71
CA LEU A 248 -4.50 5.45 3.58
C LEU A 248 -4.57 5.07 5.07
N ARG A 249 -5.53 4.24 5.45
CA ARG A 249 -5.74 3.82 6.84
C ARG A 249 -5.01 2.53 7.20
N TYR A 250 -5.02 1.55 6.31
CA TYR A 250 -4.61 0.17 6.56
C TYR A 250 -3.67 -0.40 5.50
N GLY A 251 -3.15 0.42 4.58
CA GLY A 251 -2.17 0.00 3.56
C GLY A 251 -0.74 -0.04 4.10
N TYR A 252 0.13 -0.75 3.39
CA TYR A 252 1.55 -0.84 3.72
C TYR A 252 2.37 0.21 2.97
N PHE A 253 3.14 1.03 3.70
CA PHE A 253 3.85 2.19 3.14
C PHE A 253 5.35 1.99 2.91
N GLY A 254 5.96 0.88 3.35
CA GLY A 254 7.37 0.56 3.13
C GLY A 254 8.21 0.44 4.41
N ARG A 255 9.40 -0.19 4.31
CA ARG A 255 10.38 -0.43 5.42
C ARG A 255 11.14 0.81 5.84
N VAL A 256 11.53 1.61 4.86
CA VAL A 256 12.03 2.95 5.14
C VAL A 256 10.81 3.70 5.60
N THR A 257 10.74 3.94 6.91
CA THR A 257 9.85 4.97 7.42
C THR A 257 10.09 6.17 6.52
N PRO A 258 9.08 6.69 5.80
CA PRO A 258 9.22 8.08 5.44
C PRO A 258 9.42 8.74 6.80
N GLU A 259 10.53 9.47 7.00
CA GLU A 259 10.48 10.52 8.00
C GLU A 259 9.38 11.42 7.48
N VAL A 260 8.14 11.13 7.91
CA VAL A 260 6.92 11.28 7.07
C VAL A 260 6.87 12.65 6.42
N VAL A 261 7.36 13.61 7.19
CA VAL A 261 7.76 14.92 6.75
C VAL A 261 8.98 15.32 7.57
N ARG A 262 10.01 15.84 6.92
CA ARG A 262 11.12 16.58 7.52
C ARG A 262 11.06 18.07 7.24
N LEU A 263 10.44 18.43 6.11
CA LEU A 263 10.28 19.79 5.64
C LEU A 263 8.84 20.02 5.21
N MET A 264 8.24 21.12 5.68
CA MET A 264 6.89 21.54 5.34
C MET A 264 6.93 22.90 4.68
N PHE A 265 6.45 22.98 3.44
CA PHE A 265 6.20 24.24 2.76
C PHE A 265 4.71 24.60 2.89
N CYS A 266 4.41 25.83 3.27
CA CYS A 266 3.03 26.30 3.43
C CYS A 266 2.84 27.65 2.75
N ARG A 267 1.95 27.72 1.74
CA ARG A 267 1.52 28.99 1.16
C ARG A 267 0.83 29.85 2.22
N VAL A 268 1.18 31.12 2.30
CA VAL A 268 0.56 32.04 3.25
C VAL A 268 -0.84 32.42 2.74
N SER A 269 -0.92 32.97 1.54
CA SER A 269 -2.18 33.32 0.87
C SER A 269 -3.02 32.07 0.65
N GLY A 270 -4.28 32.12 1.09
CA GLY A 270 -5.26 31.06 0.86
C GLY A 270 -5.10 29.82 1.74
N CYS A 271 -3.98 29.61 2.44
CA CYS A 271 -3.88 28.53 3.44
C CYS A 271 -3.86 29.06 4.88
N LEU A 272 -2.96 29.99 5.20
CA LEU A 272 -2.89 30.63 6.52
C LEU A 272 -3.80 31.87 6.65
N THR A 273 -4.13 32.48 5.52
CA THR A 273 -5.13 33.55 5.40
C THR A 273 -6.38 33.02 4.70
N ASP A 274 -7.51 33.68 4.95
CA ASP A 274 -8.81 33.36 4.35
C ASP A 274 -9.08 34.11 3.03
N GLY A 275 -8.02 34.65 2.42
CA GLY A 275 -8.11 35.42 1.18
C GLY A 275 -8.69 36.84 1.32
N GLN A 276 -9.09 37.27 2.52
CA GLN A 276 -9.62 38.62 2.73
C GLN A 276 -8.50 39.63 3.00
N ILE A 277 -8.56 40.78 2.31
CA ILE A 277 -7.71 41.94 2.55
C ILE A 277 -8.60 43.08 3.05
N PHE A 278 -8.31 43.56 4.27
CA PHE A 278 -9.02 44.69 4.87
C PHE A 278 -8.27 45.98 4.53
N VAL A 279 -8.93 46.88 3.79
CA VAL A 279 -8.35 48.17 3.40
C VAL A 279 -8.99 49.28 4.22
N SER A 280 -8.18 50.03 4.97
CA SER A 280 -8.63 51.18 5.73
C SER A 280 -8.92 52.38 4.82
N ALA A 281 -9.65 53.37 5.32
CA ALA A 281 -9.91 54.62 4.59
C ALA A 281 -8.64 55.40 4.18
N LYS A 282 -7.49 55.09 4.79
CA LYS A 282 -6.18 55.68 4.46
C LYS A 282 -5.35 54.80 3.50
N GLY A 283 -5.91 53.71 2.98
CA GLY A 283 -5.22 52.77 2.09
C GLY A 283 -4.29 51.78 2.79
N ALA A 284 -4.24 51.75 4.13
CA ALA A 284 -3.50 50.69 4.84
C ALA A 284 -4.23 49.35 4.71
N GLU A 285 -3.50 48.31 4.33
CA GLU A 285 -4.01 46.97 4.10
C GLU A 285 -3.68 46.04 5.28
N MET A 286 -4.59 45.15 5.63
CA MET A 286 -4.45 44.20 6.73
C MET A 286 -4.95 42.81 6.33
N VAL A 287 -4.26 41.79 6.82
CA VAL A 287 -4.67 40.38 6.72
C VAL A 287 -4.69 39.76 8.12
N SER A 288 -5.36 38.63 8.27
CA SER A 288 -5.48 37.93 9.55
C SER A 288 -4.95 36.50 9.47
N PHE A 289 -4.42 36.01 10.60
CA PHE A 289 -3.98 34.64 10.79
C PHE A 289 -4.80 33.96 11.88
N ASN A 290 -5.05 32.67 11.71
CA ASN A 290 -5.72 31.89 12.74
C ASN A 290 -4.73 31.38 13.80
N ILE A 291 -5.05 31.58 15.08
CA ILE A 291 -4.22 31.06 16.17
C ILE A 291 -4.13 29.53 16.14
N ARG A 292 -5.17 28.81 15.69
CA ARG A 292 -5.13 27.34 15.58
C ARG A 292 -4.09 26.89 14.56
N ASP A 293 -4.03 27.57 13.41
CA ASP A 293 -3.06 27.28 12.34
C ASP A 293 -1.61 27.53 12.83
N ILE A 294 -1.41 28.60 13.60
CA ILE A 294 -0.13 28.88 14.28
C ILE A 294 0.24 27.74 15.24
N THR A 295 -0.71 27.24 16.04
CA THR A 295 -0.46 26.08 16.90
C THR A 295 -0.15 24.83 16.08
N GLY A 296 -0.78 24.64 14.91
CA GLY A 296 -0.45 23.56 13.98
C GLY A 296 1.01 23.60 13.52
N ILE A 297 1.52 24.79 13.16
CA ILE A 297 2.94 24.97 12.82
C ILE A 297 3.84 24.58 13.99
N ARG A 298 3.51 25.00 15.22
CA ARG A 298 4.30 24.63 16.42
C ARG A 298 4.32 23.12 16.66
N MET A 299 3.21 22.42 16.46
CA MET A 299 3.16 20.96 16.57
C MET A 299 4.12 20.27 15.60
N LEU A 300 4.22 20.78 14.38
CA LEU A 300 5.18 20.26 13.39
C LEU A 300 6.63 20.48 13.85
N GLN A 301 6.94 21.66 14.37
CA GLN A 301 8.27 21.98 14.89
C GLN A 301 8.66 21.12 16.09
N GLU A 302 7.73 20.83 17.00
CA GLU A 302 7.92 19.90 18.13
C GLU A 302 8.27 18.48 17.64
N GLU A 303 7.69 18.07 16.50
CA GLU A 303 8.00 16.82 15.79
C GLU A 303 9.21 16.94 14.83
N LYS A 304 10.04 17.96 15.02
CA LYS A 304 11.28 18.25 14.27
C LYS A 304 11.06 18.39 12.76
N VAL A 305 9.89 18.89 12.36
CA VAL A 305 9.61 19.28 10.98
C VAL A 305 10.02 20.74 10.81
N GLU A 306 10.96 20.99 9.90
CA GLU A 306 11.27 22.35 9.47
C GLU A 306 10.07 22.92 8.71
N VAL A 307 9.63 24.13 9.04
CA VAL A 307 8.50 24.78 8.35
C VAL A 307 9.03 26.00 7.61
N VAL A 308 8.62 26.15 6.35
CA VAL A 308 8.94 27.30 5.49
C VAL A 308 7.63 27.88 4.96
N LEU A 309 7.41 29.16 5.24
CA LEU A 309 6.25 29.90 4.76
C LEU A 309 6.53 30.48 3.38
N LEU A 310 5.58 30.37 2.48
CA LEU A 310 5.70 30.80 1.10
C LEU A 310 4.78 31.98 0.81
N THR A 311 5.37 33.10 0.42
CA THR A 311 4.65 34.30 -0.04
C THR A 311 4.75 34.41 -1.56
N SER A 312 3.78 35.07 -2.18
CA SER A 312 3.77 35.32 -3.63
C SER A 312 4.38 36.68 -3.95
N THR A 313 5.05 36.83 -5.09
CA THR A 313 5.36 38.15 -5.65
C THR A 313 4.11 38.93 -6.05
N GLU A 314 2.99 38.23 -6.28
CA GLU A 314 1.70 38.83 -6.66
C GLU A 314 0.89 39.33 -5.46
N ASP A 315 1.23 38.91 -4.24
CA ASP A 315 0.52 39.28 -3.00
C ASP A 315 1.46 39.99 -2.00
N PRO A 316 1.93 41.22 -2.30
CA PRO A 316 2.91 41.90 -1.45
C PRO A 316 2.39 42.19 -0.04
N VAL A 317 1.06 42.31 0.12
CA VAL A 317 0.40 42.61 1.40
C VAL A 317 0.68 41.56 2.48
N VAL A 318 0.88 40.29 2.10
CA VAL A 318 1.11 39.21 3.07
C VAL A 318 2.57 39.11 3.52
N GLN A 319 3.51 39.77 2.83
CA GLN A 319 4.95 39.62 3.08
C GLN A 319 5.35 40.05 4.50
N ALA A 320 5.11 41.31 4.87
CA ALA A 320 5.49 41.81 6.18
C ALA A 320 4.77 41.09 7.35
N PRO A 321 3.45 40.78 7.26
CA PRO A 321 2.78 39.93 8.24
C PRO A 321 3.41 38.53 8.35
N ALA A 322 3.76 37.89 7.23
CA ALA A 322 4.41 36.58 7.24
C ALA A 322 5.81 36.64 7.88
N ASP A 323 6.60 37.68 7.61
CA ASP A 323 7.92 37.87 8.23
C ASP A 323 7.83 38.02 9.74
N ASN A 324 6.84 38.81 10.22
CA ASN A 324 6.58 38.97 11.65
C ASN A 324 6.15 37.64 12.30
N LEU A 325 5.25 36.91 11.64
CA LEU A 325 4.81 35.60 12.11
C LEU A 325 5.98 34.61 12.17
N ALA A 326 6.79 34.56 11.11
CA ALA A 326 7.92 33.65 11.02
C ALA A 326 8.98 33.95 12.08
N LYS A 327 9.26 35.23 12.35
CA LYS A 327 10.12 35.64 13.47
C LYS A 327 9.60 35.17 14.82
N SER A 328 8.28 35.18 15.04
CA SER A 328 7.67 34.69 16.29
C SER A 328 7.69 33.16 16.44
N LEU A 329 7.75 32.45 15.31
CA LEU A 329 7.75 30.99 15.24
C LEU A 329 9.16 30.41 15.08
N GLY A 330 10.15 31.23 14.74
CA GLY A 330 11.49 30.77 14.39
C GLY A 330 11.51 29.95 13.09
N CYS A 331 10.68 30.30 12.10
CA CYS A 331 10.65 29.66 10.79
C CYS A 331 11.14 30.59 9.68
N GLN A 332 11.35 30.03 8.48
CA GLN A 332 11.81 30.78 7.31
C GLN A 332 10.60 31.26 6.47
N VAL A 333 10.70 32.46 5.90
CA VAL A 333 9.81 32.91 4.81
C VAL A 333 10.60 32.94 3.50
N VAL A 334 9.98 32.47 2.42
CA VAL A 334 10.52 32.53 1.07
C VAL A 334 9.45 33.10 0.15
N GLN A 335 9.85 34.09 -0.65
CA GLN A 335 9.02 34.60 -1.72
C GLN A 335 9.21 33.72 -2.96
N VAL A 336 8.13 33.22 -3.54
CA VAL A 336 8.14 32.38 -4.73
C VAL A 336 7.44 33.08 -5.89
N GLY A 337 7.85 32.76 -7.11
CA GLY A 337 7.25 33.26 -8.35
C GLY A 337 5.96 32.54 -8.75
N GLY A 338 5.56 32.74 -10.01
CA GLY A 338 4.34 32.14 -10.57
C GLY A 338 4.37 30.61 -10.75
N GLU A 339 5.55 29.98 -10.61
CA GLU A 339 5.74 28.53 -10.63
C GLU A 339 6.60 28.13 -9.42
N PRO A 340 5.98 27.85 -8.25
CA PRO A 340 6.72 27.58 -7.01
C PRO A 340 7.74 26.45 -7.12
N MET A 341 7.52 25.48 -8.02
CA MET A 341 8.43 24.36 -8.23
C MET A 341 9.88 24.81 -8.54
N ASP A 342 10.04 25.88 -9.32
CA ASP A 342 11.35 26.36 -9.77
C ASP A 342 12.18 26.93 -8.59
N ASP A 343 11.50 27.57 -7.63
CA ASP A 343 12.13 28.13 -6.43
C ASP A 343 12.36 27.06 -5.35
N LEU A 344 11.48 26.06 -5.26
CA LEU A 344 11.51 25.05 -4.20
C LEU A 344 12.44 23.88 -4.49
N LEU A 345 12.63 23.50 -5.75
CA LEU A 345 13.49 22.37 -6.13
C LEU A 345 14.93 22.54 -5.59
N PRO A 346 15.62 23.68 -5.80
CA PRO A 346 16.95 23.89 -5.24
C PRO A 346 16.99 23.85 -3.71
N MET A 347 15.90 24.22 -3.04
CA MET A 347 15.81 24.21 -1.58
C MET A 347 15.73 22.79 -1.01
N VAL A 348 15.02 21.89 -1.71
CA VAL A 348 14.91 20.47 -1.35
C VAL A 348 16.25 19.78 -1.60
N GLU A 349 16.88 20.03 -2.75
CA GLU A 349 18.18 19.47 -3.12
C GLU A 349 19.29 19.89 -2.16
N LYS A 350 19.35 21.18 -1.79
CA LYS A 350 20.34 21.71 -0.84
C LYS A 350 20.23 21.08 0.56
N ARG A 351 19.04 20.60 0.93
CA ARG A 351 18.79 19.91 2.21
C ARG A 351 19.03 18.40 2.13
N GLU A 352 19.46 17.89 0.98
CA GLU A 352 19.64 16.47 0.71
C GLU A 352 18.36 15.66 0.98
N LEU A 353 17.20 16.28 0.73
CA LEU A 353 15.89 15.66 0.92
C LEU A 353 15.35 15.14 -0.41
N GLN A 354 14.51 14.11 -0.32
CA GLN A 354 13.66 13.72 -1.44
C GLN A 354 12.26 14.29 -1.26
N TRP A 355 11.53 14.47 -2.36
CA TRP A 355 10.16 15.00 -2.30
C TRP A 355 9.22 14.15 -1.44
N LYS A 356 9.49 12.85 -1.29
CA LYS A 356 8.76 11.95 -0.37
C LYS A 356 8.88 12.36 1.11
N ASP A 357 9.92 13.13 1.48
CA ASP A 357 10.19 13.62 2.83
C ASP A 357 9.64 15.04 3.05
N VAL A 358 8.97 15.60 2.04
CA VAL A 358 8.44 16.97 2.03
C VAL A 358 6.92 16.94 2.13
N ALA A 359 6.37 17.81 2.97
CA ALA A 359 4.96 18.17 2.93
C ALA A 359 4.77 19.53 2.27
N TYR A 360 3.65 19.67 1.56
CA TYR A 360 3.28 20.91 0.88
C TYR A 360 1.82 21.25 1.13
N MET A 361 1.54 22.46 1.58
CA MET A 361 0.18 23.00 1.59
C MET A 361 0.10 24.19 0.64
N GLY A 362 -0.72 24.02 -0.39
CA GLY A 362 -1.01 25.02 -1.42
C GLY A 362 -2.49 25.35 -1.50
N ASN A 363 -2.86 26.19 -2.45
CA ASN A 363 -4.22 26.66 -2.60
C ASN A 363 -4.68 26.90 -4.04
N ASP A 364 -3.82 26.84 -5.06
CA ASP A 364 -4.20 27.21 -6.42
C ASP A 364 -3.46 26.43 -7.54
N LYS A 365 -3.78 26.70 -8.80
CA LYS A 365 -3.24 26.04 -10.00
C LYS A 365 -1.70 26.02 -10.08
N PRO A 366 -0.95 27.10 -9.73
CA PRO A 366 0.51 27.06 -9.70
C PRO A 366 1.09 25.97 -8.79
N ASP A 367 0.35 25.59 -7.75
CA ASP A 367 0.79 24.61 -6.76
C ASP A 367 0.72 23.17 -7.27
N VAL A 368 0.00 22.91 -8.36
CA VAL A 368 -0.36 21.55 -8.83
C VAL A 368 0.86 20.65 -9.02
N LYS A 369 1.97 21.17 -9.57
CA LYS A 369 3.19 20.35 -9.75
C LYS A 369 3.76 19.91 -8.41
N VAL A 370 3.83 20.82 -7.44
CA VAL A 370 4.38 20.56 -6.11
C VAL A 370 3.44 19.69 -5.28
N LEU A 371 2.13 19.93 -5.36
CA LEU A 371 1.08 19.11 -4.72
C LEU A 371 1.16 17.64 -5.15
N ASN A 372 1.36 17.37 -6.45
CA ASN A 372 1.52 16.01 -6.96
C ASN A 372 2.83 15.35 -6.49
N LEU A 373 3.91 16.14 -6.39
CA LEU A 373 5.25 15.64 -6.14
C LEU A 373 5.57 15.42 -4.66
N ALA A 374 5.13 16.32 -3.78
CA ALA A 374 5.40 16.26 -2.35
C ALA A 374 4.85 14.98 -1.71
N GLY A 375 5.59 14.37 -0.77
CA GLY A 375 5.27 13.11 -0.10
C GLY A 375 3.89 13.14 0.56
N LEU A 376 3.63 14.22 1.30
CA LEU A 376 2.28 14.60 1.72
C LEU A 376 1.92 15.96 1.11
N SER A 377 0.68 16.13 0.69
CA SER A 377 0.22 17.40 0.18
C SER A 377 -1.22 17.65 0.57
N ALA A 378 -1.53 18.92 0.82
CA ALA A 378 -2.88 19.32 1.17
C ALA A 378 -3.30 20.65 0.58
N VAL A 379 -4.61 20.82 0.49
CA VAL A 379 -5.27 22.08 0.19
C VAL A 379 -6.43 22.32 1.16
N PRO A 380 -6.79 23.58 1.43
CA PRO A 380 -8.05 23.94 2.09
C PRO A 380 -9.30 23.48 1.31
N SER A 381 -10.45 23.37 1.98
CA SER A 381 -11.71 22.95 1.34
C SER A 381 -12.23 23.91 0.28
N ASP A 382 -11.84 25.19 0.33
CA ASP A 382 -12.20 26.25 -0.62
C ASP A 382 -11.19 26.44 -1.77
N ALA A 383 -10.18 25.57 -1.87
CA ALA A 383 -9.26 25.61 -3.00
C ALA A 383 -9.97 25.28 -4.33
N PRO A 384 -9.49 25.80 -5.48
CA PRO A 384 -10.02 25.44 -6.78
C PRO A 384 -9.91 23.95 -7.06
N VAL A 385 -10.85 23.40 -7.82
CA VAL A 385 -10.95 21.96 -8.16
C VAL A 385 -9.64 21.39 -8.71
N VAL A 386 -8.89 22.18 -9.48
CA VAL A 386 -7.60 21.75 -10.04
C VAL A 386 -6.55 21.47 -8.95
N ALA A 387 -6.52 22.26 -7.88
CA ALA A 387 -5.62 22.07 -6.75
C ALA A 387 -6.11 20.92 -5.85
N ILE A 388 -7.43 20.84 -5.61
CA ILE A 388 -8.06 19.71 -4.90
C ILE A 388 -7.71 18.37 -5.55
N ASN A 389 -7.81 18.27 -6.87
CA ASN A 389 -7.51 17.03 -7.59
C ASN A 389 -6.02 16.65 -7.58
N ALA A 390 -5.12 17.61 -7.33
CA ALA A 390 -3.68 17.38 -7.26
C ALA A 390 -3.19 17.06 -5.84
N ALA A 391 -3.94 17.49 -4.81
CA ALA A 391 -3.59 17.29 -3.42
C ALA A 391 -3.90 15.86 -2.96
N LYS A 392 -3.07 15.34 -2.04
CA LYS A 392 -3.28 14.03 -1.42
C LYS A 392 -4.27 14.08 -0.26
N TYR A 393 -4.49 15.26 0.31
CA TYR A 393 -5.40 15.50 1.42
C TYR A 393 -6.16 16.81 1.22
N THR A 394 -7.48 16.74 1.10
CA THR A 394 -8.32 17.94 1.11
C THR A 394 -8.81 18.17 2.53
N CYS A 395 -8.47 19.33 3.10
CA CYS A 395 -8.91 19.69 4.43
C CYS A 395 -10.43 19.87 4.44
N HIS A 396 -11.06 19.65 5.59
CA HIS A 396 -12.44 20.06 5.81
C HIS A 396 -12.53 21.57 6.09
N SER A 397 -11.51 22.11 6.76
CA SER A 397 -11.42 23.52 7.12
C SER A 397 -11.03 24.41 5.93
N LEU A 398 -11.54 25.65 5.94
CA LEU A 398 -11.21 26.69 4.96
C LEU A 398 -9.83 27.30 5.24
N GLY A 399 -9.25 27.96 4.23
CA GLY A 399 -8.05 28.77 4.37
C GLY A 399 -8.18 29.80 5.49
N GLY A 400 -7.15 29.94 6.34
CA GLY A 400 -7.16 30.85 7.49
C GLY A 400 -8.22 30.54 8.58
N LYS A 401 -8.86 29.36 8.52
CA LYS A 401 -9.87 28.92 9.49
C LYS A 401 -9.53 27.58 10.15
N GLY A 402 -8.25 27.17 10.15
CA GLY A 402 -7.82 25.92 10.78
C GLY A 402 -7.33 24.83 9.82
N ALA A 403 -7.24 25.10 8.51
CA ALA A 403 -6.79 24.11 7.54
C ALA A 403 -5.33 23.68 7.76
N MET A 404 -4.42 24.60 8.12
CA MET A 404 -3.04 24.25 8.45
C MET A 404 -2.96 23.46 9.75
N ARG A 405 -3.81 23.77 10.73
CA ARG A 405 -3.93 22.97 11.96
C ARG A 405 -4.34 21.54 11.66
N GLU A 406 -5.38 21.38 10.87
CA GLU A 406 -5.91 20.07 10.47
C GLU A 406 -4.85 19.24 9.73
N PHE A 407 -4.16 19.86 8.77
CA PHE A 407 -3.09 19.16 8.05
C PHE A 407 -1.89 18.84 8.94
N ALA A 408 -1.52 19.72 9.87
CA ALA A 408 -0.48 19.44 10.85
C ALA A 408 -0.84 18.23 11.74
N GLU A 409 -2.09 18.14 12.23
CA GLU A 409 -2.57 16.96 12.97
C GLU A 409 -2.51 15.68 12.14
N HIS A 410 -2.86 15.78 10.84
CA HIS A 410 -2.70 14.66 9.91
C HIS A 410 -1.24 14.21 9.81
N ILE A 411 -0.31 15.14 9.57
CA ILE A 411 1.13 14.83 9.48
C ILE A 411 1.64 14.19 10.78
N VAL A 412 1.30 14.76 11.95
CA VAL A 412 1.71 14.23 13.26
C VAL A 412 1.16 12.82 13.48
N LEU A 413 -0.11 12.58 13.15
CA LEU A 413 -0.72 11.25 13.26
C LEU A 413 0.00 10.23 12.38
N GLN A 414 0.36 10.60 11.15
CA GLN A 414 1.13 9.71 10.26
C GLN A 414 2.53 9.44 10.84
N LYS A 415 3.22 10.46 11.39
CA LYS A 415 4.51 10.26 12.08
C LYS A 415 4.39 9.34 13.30
N GLN A 416 3.34 9.49 14.10
CA GLN A 416 3.10 8.64 15.27
C GLN A 416 2.81 7.19 14.88
N LYS A 417 1.97 6.95 13.87
CA LYS A 417 1.73 5.61 13.34
C LYS A 417 3.01 4.95 12.86
N ALA A 418 3.83 5.70 12.12
CA ALA A 418 5.13 5.23 11.67
C ALA A 418 6.04 4.83 12.85
N LYS A 419 6.11 5.65 13.92
CA LYS A 419 6.87 5.33 15.14
C LYS A 419 6.32 4.12 15.91
N SER A 420 5.00 3.98 16.04
CA SER A 420 4.37 2.88 16.78
C SER A 420 4.59 1.54 16.09
N GLN A 421 4.48 1.50 14.75
CA GLN A 421 4.80 0.31 13.96
C GLN A 421 6.25 -0.14 14.19
N MET A 422 7.21 0.79 14.22
CA MET A 422 8.62 0.48 14.53
C MET A 422 8.82 -0.13 15.92
N ASN A 423 8.09 0.37 16.93
CA ASN A 423 8.21 -0.15 18.29
C ASN A 423 7.66 -1.58 18.39
N GLN A 424 6.58 -1.87 17.66
CA GLN A 424 6.00 -3.21 17.61
C GLN A 424 6.93 -4.19 16.89
N ASP A 425 7.47 -3.80 15.73
CA ASP A 425 8.44 -4.61 14.96
C ASP A 425 9.77 -4.83 15.73
N ARG A 426 10.17 -3.89 16.61
CA ARG A 426 11.35 -4.04 17.48
C ARG A 426 11.12 -4.96 18.67
N ILE A 427 9.94 -4.90 19.28
CA ILE A 427 9.58 -5.79 20.39
C ILE A 427 9.60 -7.22 19.88
N ASP A 428 8.94 -7.49 18.74
CA ASP A 428 8.86 -8.83 18.16
C ASP A 428 10.22 -9.43 17.80
N ASN A 429 11.18 -8.63 17.30
CA ASN A 429 12.55 -9.08 17.02
C ASN A 429 13.43 -9.30 18.27
N SER A 430 13.06 -8.73 19.41
CA SER A 430 13.81 -8.87 20.69
C SER A 430 13.30 -9.99 21.59
N SER A 431 12.13 -10.56 21.27
CA SER A 431 11.48 -11.66 21.99
C SER A 431 11.72 -13.05 21.38
N PHE A 432 12.74 -13.22 20.53
CA PHE A 432 13.20 -14.51 20.03
C PHE A 432 14.67 -14.77 20.33
#